data_AF-A0A257N648-F1
#
_entry.id   AF-A0A257N648-F1
#
_cell.length_a   1.000
_cell.length_b   1.000
_cell.length_c   1.000
_cell.angle_alpha   90.00
_cell.angle_beta   90.00
_cell.angle_gamma   90.00
#
_symmetry.space_group_name_H-M   'P 1'
#
loop_
_entity.id
_entity.type
_entity.pdbx_description
1 polymer ?
#
loop_
_entity_poly.entity_id
_entity_poly.type
_entity_poly.pdbx_seq_one_letter_code
_entity_poly.pdbx_strand_id
1 'polypeptide(L)'
;MVGGISAWYMLHNRHTLLFRKSLGMALVGLLLAAPLQIVVGDIAGLQLFHTQPAKAAAIEAHWDTNPDTEGAEWNIIAWPDKASQNNTWALSIPHGLSLIVNHSLVGKVVGLKDFVPADQPPAIPLIFYTFRVMIGLGFAMTGLALVSAIVWWRRRKIADDSILPVWLLKCWVVAIPMGYIATECGWVVREVGRQPWAVYGLLRTEHAVSHLPATAVATSLVLFVAIYTLLLGLFLLFARRIFMNGPDINQQLPMYAPISNTNTLLENKD
;
A
#
# COMPACT_ATOMS: atom_id res chain seq x y z
N MET A 1 -6.09 -1.11 -9.26
CA MET A 1 -7.51 -0.94 -9.62
C MET A 1 -7.76 -0.94 -11.14
N VAL A 2 -7.32 0.07 -11.90
CA VAL A 2 -7.61 0.19 -13.36
C VAL A 2 -7.24 -1.08 -14.13
N GLY A 3 -6.02 -1.60 -13.97
CA GLY A 3 -5.60 -2.84 -14.63
C GLY A 3 -6.45 -4.06 -14.26
N GLY A 4 -6.89 -4.18 -13.01
CA GLY A 4 -7.74 -5.28 -12.57
C GLY A 4 -9.16 -5.21 -13.16
N ILE A 5 -9.74 -4.02 -13.25
CA ILE A 5 -11.03 -3.81 -13.93
C ILE A 5 -10.88 -4.14 -15.41
N SER A 6 -9.85 -3.63 -16.07
CA SER A 6 -9.57 -3.93 -17.48
C SER A 6 -9.41 -5.43 -17.73
N ALA A 7 -8.72 -6.15 -16.85
CA ALA A 7 -8.58 -7.59 -16.94
C ALA A 7 -9.92 -8.32 -16.74
N TRP A 8 -10.79 -7.84 -15.85
CA TRP A 8 -12.14 -8.41 -15.66
C TRP A 8 -12.99 -8.29 -16.93
N TYR A 9 -12.98 -7.13 -17.61
CA TYR A 9 -13.71 -6.94 -18.87
C TYR A 9 -13.16 -7.81 -20.00
N MET A 10 -11.83 -7.96 -20.08
CA MET A 10 -11.19 -8.86 -21.04
C MET A 10 -11.56 -10.34 -20.81
N LEU A 11 -11.63 -10.78 -19.55
CA LEU A 11 -12.05 -12.15 -19.21
C LEU A 11 -13.50 -12.46 -19.63
N HIS A 12 -14.36 -11.45 -19.71
CA HIS A 12 -15.76 -11.58 -20.12
C HIS A 12 -15.98 -11.23 -21.61
N ASN A 13 -14.92 -11.07 -22.40
CA ASN A 13 -14.98 -10.70 -23.82
C ASN A 13 -15.78 -9.41 -24.11
N ARG A 14 -15.75 -8.43 -23.19
CA ARG A 14 -16.46 -7.15 -23.32
C ARG A 14 -15.48 -6.02 -23.65
N HIS A 15 -15.72 -5.31 -24.76
CA HIS A 15 -14.94 -4.13 -25.20
C HIS A 15 -13.42 -4.34 -25.13
N THR A 16 -12.95 -5.50 -25.61
CA THR A 16 -11.57 -5.99 -25.40
C THR A 16 -10.51 -5.03 -25.92
N LEU A 17 -10.74 -4.34 -27.05
CA LEU A 17 -9.81 -3.37 -27.62
C LEU A 17 -9.56 -2.16 -26.69
N LEU A 18 -10.62 -1.61 -26.08
CA LEU A 18 -10.53 -0.48 -25.16
C LEU A 18 -9.78 -0.89 -23.89
N PHE A 19 -10.21 -1.99 -23.27
CA PHE A 19 -9.65 -2.45 -22.00
C PHE A 19 -8.22 -3.00 -22.15
N ARG A 20 -7.84 -3.50 -23.32
CA ARG A 20 -6.43 -3.83 -23.64
C ARG A 20 -5.53 -2.59 -23.60
N LYS A 21 -5.95 -1.48 -24.20
CA LYS A 21 -5.20 -0.20 -24.13
C LYS A 21 -5.12 0.30 -22.68
N SER A 22 -6.24 0.27 -21.97
CA SER A 22 -6.31 0.66 -20.55
C SER A 22 -5.38 -0.19 -19.67
N LEU A 23 -5.38 -1.51 -19.86
CA LEU A 23 -4.47 -2.42 -19.16
C LEU A 23 -3.00 -2.11 -19.46
N GLY A 24 -2.67 -1.78 -20.71
CA GLY A 24 -1.31 -1.38 -21.10
C GLY A 24 -0.85 -0.11 -20.39
N MET A 25 -1.70 0.92 -20.33
CA MET A 25 -1.40 2.15 -19.58
C MET A 25 -1.23 1.88 -18.09
N ALA A 26 -2.11 1.05 -17.49
CA ALA A 26 -2.01 0.65 -16.10
C ALA A 26 -0.72 -0.13 -15.81
N LEU A 27 -0.32 -1.02 -16.71
CA LEU A 27 0.93 -1.77 -16.61
C LEU A 27 2.14 -0.85 -16.65
N VAL A 28 2.20 0.09 -17.60
CA VAL A 28 3.30 1.07 -17.68
C VAL A 28 3.36 1.90 -16.40
N GLY A 29 2.21 2.40 -15.90
CA GLY A 29 2.15 3.13 -14.64
C GLY A 29 2.70 2.31 -13.45
N LEU A 30 2.33 1.03 -13.37
CA LEU A 30 2.80 0.14 -12.30
C LEU A 30 4.30 -0.19 -12.42
N LEU A 31 4.81 -0.39 -13.63
CA LEU A 31 6.24 -0.65 -13.89
C LEU A 31 7.13 0.55 -13.52
N LEU A 32 6.60 1.78 -13.57
CA LEU A 32 7.32 2.98 -13.15
C LEU A 32 7.17 3.23 -11.65
N ALA A 33 5.94 3.16 -11.14
CA ALA A 33 5.65 3.49 -9.75
C ALA A 33 6.19 2.45 -8.75
N ALA A 34 6.09 1.15 -9.07
CA ALA A 34 6.41 0.10 -8.10
C ALA A 34 7.91 0.02 -7.75
N PRO A 35 8.87 0.08 -8.70
CA PRO A 35 10.29 0.13 -8.36
C PRO A 35 10.64 1.37 -7.54
N LEU A 36 10.09 2.53 -7.90
CA LEU A 36 10.29 3.77 -7.14
C LEU A 36 9.77 3.62 -5.71
N GLN A 37 8.60 3.00 -5.53
CA GLN A 37 8.01 2.78 -4.21
C GLN A 37 8.84 1.82 -3.36
N ILE A 38 9.47 0.80 -3.95
CA ILE A 38 10.39 -0.11 -3.24
C ILE A 38 11.61 0.67 -2.74
N VAL A 39 12.23 1.49 -3.59
CA VAL A 39 13.41 2.30 -3.21
C VAL A 39 13.05 3.31 -2.12
N VAL A 40 11.93 4.01 -2.27
CA VAL A 40 11.46 4.97 -1.25
C VAL A 40 11.14 4.25 0.06
N GLY A 41 10.56 3.06 0.00
CA GLY A 41 10.26 2.23 1.16
C GLY A 41 11.51 1.79 1.92
N ASP A 42 12.55 1.36 1.19
CA ASP A 42 13.84 0.97 1.75
C ASP A 42 14.52 2.13 2.48
N ILE A 43 14.60 3.30 1.84
CA ILE A 43 15.14 4.53 2.44
C ILE A 43 14.35 4.90 3.71
N ALA A 44 13.02 4.83 3.66
CA ALA A 44 12.17 5.11 4.82
C ALA A 44 12.36 4.10 5.96
N GLY A 45 12.61 2.83 5.62
CA GLY A 45 12.92 1.77 6.58
C GLY A 45 14.24 2.02 7.31
N LEU A 46 15.31 2.32 6.56
CA LEU A 46 16.62 2.64 7.12
C LEU A 46 16.57 3.87 8.05
N GLN A 47 15.84 4.91 7.64
CA GLN A 47 15.67 6.11 8.45
C GLN A 47 14.97 5.83 9.79
N LEU A 48 14.13 4.79 9.85
CA LEU A 48 13.42 4.42 11.06
C LEU A 48 14.37 3.91 12.16
N PHE A 49 15.44 3.19 11.80
CA PHE A 49 16.43 2.71 12.76
C PHE A 49 17.17 3.86 13.46
N HIS A 50 17.36 4.99 12.79
CA HIS A 50 17.99 6.17 13.37
C HIS A 50 17.01 7.07 14.14
N THR A 51 15.78 7.24 13.62
CA THR A 51 14.83 8.22 14.18
C THR A 51 13.88 7.63 15.22
N GLN A 52 13.47 6.36 15.05
CA GLN A 52 12.50 5.68 15.92
C GLN A 52 12.89 4.20 16.11
N PRO A 53 14.02 3.91 16.77
CA PRO A 53 14.58 2.56 16.88
C PRO A 53 13.63 1.56 17.54
N ALA A 54 12.82 1.97 18.52
CA ALA A 54 11.82 1.10 19.15
C ALA A 54 10.76 0.61 18.14
N LYS A 55 10.39 1.44 17.16
CA LYS A 55 9.46 1.04 16.09
C LYS A 55 10.14 0.06 15.12
N ALA A 56 11.39 0.34 14.75
CA ALA A 56 12.14 -0.53 13.86
C ALA A 56 12.33 -1.92 14.49
N ALA A 57 12.67 -1.99 15.77
CA ALA A 57 12.78 -3.23 16.52
C ALA A 57 11.43 -3.99 16.60
N ALA A 58 10.31 -3.27 16.74
CA ALA A 58 8.97 -3.88 16.74
C ALA A 58 8.56 -4.45 15.37
N ILE A 59 8.93 -3.79 14.27
CA ILE A 59 8.68 -4.26 12.91
C ILE A 59 9.38 -5.61 12.65
N GLU A 60 10.55 -5.78 13.23
CA GLU A 60 11.38 -6.97 13.05
C GLU A 60 11.23 -8.00 14.18
N ALA A 61 10.38 -7.72 15.18
CA ALA A 61 10.25 -8.51 16.40
C ALA A 61 11.61 -8.85 17.04
N HIS A 62 12.50 -7.86 17.06
CA HIS A 62 13.85 -7.97 17.57
C HIS A 62 13.90 -7.51 19.03
N TRP A 63 14.15 -8.43 19.95
CA TRP A 63 14.05 -8.19 21.39
C TRP A 63 15.38 -7.82 22.03
N ASP A 64 16.43 -8.57 21.70
CA ASP A 64 17.75 -8.46 22.33
C ASP A 64 18.73 -7.75 21.40
N THR A 65 19.36 -6.69 21.89
CA THR A 65 20.38 -5.93 21.15
C THR A 65 21.61 -6.80 20.90
N ASN A 66 21.97 -6.97 19.63
CA ASN A 66 23.18 -7.71 19.25
C ASN A 66 24.45 -6.83 19.37
N PRO A 67 25.61 -7.43 19.70
CA PRO A 67 26.91 -6.76 19.60
C PRO A 67 27.24 -6.34 18.16
N ASP A 68 28.11 -5.33 18.01
CA ASP A 68 28.60 -4.87 16.69
C ASP A 68 29.34 -5.96 15.90
N THR A 69 29.87 -6.96 16.59
CA THR A 69 30.62 -8.09 16.04
C THR A 69 29.74 -9.25 15.58
N GLU A 70 28.43 -9.20 15.84
CA GLU A 70 27.47 -10.25 15.50
C GLU A 70 26.39 -9.73 14.56
N GLY A 71 25.82 -10.62 13.74
CA GLY A 71 24.72 -10.28 12.85
C GLY A 71 23.37 -10.54 13.50
N ALA A 72 22.49 -9.55 13.48
CA ALA A 72 21.12 -9.69 13.93
C ALA A 72 20.34 -10.63 13.00
N GLU A 73 19.53 -11.50 13.61
CA GLU A 73 18.66 -12.42 12.90
C GLU A 73 17.45 -11.68 12.30
N TRP A 74 17.09 -12.04 11.06
CA TRP A 74 15.87 -11.54 10.44
C TRP A 74 14.74 -12.55 10.58
N ASN A 75 13.72 -12.20 11.36
CA ASN A 75 12.56 -13.06 11.60
C ASN A 75 11.64 -13.03 10.38
N ILE A 76 11.52 -14.11 9.59
CA ILE A 76 10.55 -14.13 8.48
C ILE A 76 9.13 -14.22 9.02
N ILE A 77 8.92 -15.11 9.98
CA ILE A 77 7.65 -15.29 10.69
C ILE A 77 8.00 -15.51 12.16
N ALA A 78 7.38 -14.75 13.05
CA ALA A 78 7.51 -14.92 14.49
C ALA A 78 6.20 -14.58 15.17
N TRP A 79 6.00 -15.13 16.37
CA TRP A 79 4.93 -14.70 17.26
C TRP A 79 5.53 -13.89 18.43
N PRO A 80 5.60 -12.56 18.30
CA PRO A 80 6.15 -11.72 19.35
C PRO A 80 5.18 -11.62 20.53
N ASP A 81 5.68 -11.83 21.74
CA ASP A 81 4.92 -11.64 22.96
C ASP A 81 5.56 -10.55 23.83
N LYS A 82 4.81 -9.46 24.00
CA LYS A 82 5.24 -8.32 24.81
C LYS A 82 5.31 -8.65 26.30
N ALA A 83 4.48 -9.58 26.78
CA ALA A 83 4.48 -9.95 28.20
C ALA A 83 5.76 -10.72 28.57
N SER A 84 6.16 -11.68 27.74
CA SER A 84 7.41 -12.42 27.92
C SER A 84 8.66 -11.72 27.38
N GLN A 85 8.50 -10.56 26.71
CA GLN A 85 9.58 -9.81 26.05
C GLN A 85 10.42 -10.70 25.12
N ASN A 86 9.76 -11.63 24.42
CA ASN A 86 10.43 -12.58 23.53
C ASN A 86 9.46 -13.04 22.42
N ASN A 87 9.99 -13.72 21.42
CA ASN A 87 9.20 -14.44 20.44
C ASN A 87 8.87 -15.83 21.00
N THR A 88 7.59 -16.17 21.10
CA THR A 88 7.15 -17.52 21.52
C THR A 88 7.69 -18.59 20.58
N TRP A 89 7.74 -18.26 19.28
CA TRP A 89 8.40 -19.03 18.24
C TRP A 89 8.81 -18.08 17.11
N ALA A 90 9.88 -18.43 16.40
CA ALA A 90 10.36 -17.67 15.25
C ALA A 90 11.00 -18.58 14.20
N LEU A 91 10.82 -18.22 12.94
CA LEU A 91 11.56 -18.73 11.80
C LEU A 91 12.42 -17.59 11.27
N SER A 92 13.72 -17.73 11.41
CA SER A 92 14.66 -16.61 11.24
C SER A 92 15.81 -16.97 10.31
N ILE A 93 16.32 -15.97 9.58
CA ILE A 93 17.52 -16.08 8.76
C ILE A 93 18.68 -15.45 9.54
N PRO A 94 19.75 -16.20 9.85
CA PRO A 94 20.92 -15.67 10.53
C PRO A 94 21.56 -14.50 9.75
N HIS A 95 22.00 -13.46 10.45
CA HIS A 95 22.64 -12.26 9.88
C HIS A 95 21.78 -11.46 8.88
N GLY A 96 20.53 -11.87 8.64
CA GLY A 96 19.67 -11.25 7.64
C GLY A 96 19.31 -9.81 7.98
N LEU A 97 19.14 -9.49 9.27
CA LEU A 97 18.67 -8.16 9.67
C LEU A 97 19.82 -7.16 9.62
N SER A 98 21.02 -7.56 10.05
CA SER A 98 22.22 -6.72 9.86
C SER A 98 22.51 -6.47 8.38
N LEU A 99 22.29 -7.46 7.51
CA LEU A 99 22.47 -7.27 6.06
C LEU A 99 21.51 -6.23 5.48
N ILE A 100 20.25 -6.20 5.93
CA ILE A 100 19.25 -5.24 5.47
C ILE A 100 19.55 -3.84 6.03
N VAL A 101 19.86 -3.75 7.32
CA VAL A 101 19.98 -2.46 8.03
C VAL A 101 21.35 -1.82 7.80
N ASN A 102 22.42 -2.57 8.04
CA ASN A 102 23.79 -2.06 8.02
C ASN A 102 24.49 -2.30 6.68
N HIS A 103 23.85 -3.01 5.73
CA HIS A 103 24.45 -3.45 4.47
C HIS A 103 25.73 -4.29 4.69
N SER A 104 25.84 -4.93 5.85
CA SER A 104 26.95 -5.76 6.29
C SER A 104 26.44 -6.98 7.03
N LEU A 105 27.19 -8.09 7.01
CA LEU A 105 26.79 -9.31 7.73
C LEU A 105 26.78 -9.15 9.26
N VAL A 106 27.38 -8.07 9.76
CA VAL A 106 27.57 -7.76 11.18
C VAL A 106 27.17 -6.32 11.43
N GLY A 107 26.76 -6.01 12.66
CA GLY A 107 26.52 -4.64 13.11
C GLY A 107 25.31 -4.56 14.03
N LYS A 108 25.41 -3.69 15.04
CA LYS A 108 24.43 -3.57 16.11
C LYS A 108 23.08 -3.10 15.59
N VAL A 109 22.04 -3.80 16.04
CA VAL A 109 20.65 -3.45 15.90
C VAL A 109 20.08 -3.36 17.31
N VAL A 110 19.42 -2.25 17.62
CA VAL A 110 18.85 -2.03 18.96
C VAL A 110 17.59 -2.86 19.10
N GLY A 111 17.53 -3.69 20.13
CA GLY A 111 16.39 -4.52 20.50
C GLY A 111 15.36 -3.77 21.35
N LEU A 112 14.16 -4.33 21.44
CA LEU A 112 13.07 -3.78 22.24
C LEU A 112 13.38 -3.68 23.74
N LYS A 113 14.19 -4.59 24.29
CA LYS A 113 14.53 -4.64 25.72
C LYS A 113 15.39 -3.47 26.20
N ASP A 114 16.06 -2.77 25.29
CA ASP A 114 16.82 -1.55 25.62
C ASP A 114 15.89 -0.36 25.92
N PHE A 115 14.59 -0.47 25.58
CA PHE A 115 13.59 0.55 25.87
C PHE A 115 12.73 0.16 27.07
N VAL A 116 12.36 1.15 27.87
CA VAL A 116 11.42 0.97 28.97
C VAL A 116 10.10 0.41 28.42
N PRO A 117 9.46 -0.59 29.04
CA PRO A 117 8.23 -1.23 28.52
C PRO A 117 7.08 -0.26 28.20
N ALA A 118 7.03 0.87 28.93
CA ALA A 118 6.07 1.95 28.72
C ALA A 118 6.31 2.77 27.45
N ASP A 119 7.52 2.72 26.86
CA ASP A 119 7.90 3.43 25.63
C ASP A 119 7.88 2.52 24.40
N GLN A 120 7.84 1.21 24.62
CA GLN A 120 7.72 0.23 23.56
C GLN A 120 6.33 0.28 22.92
N PRO A 121 6.24 0.09 21.58
CA PRO A 121 4.95 -0.05 20.91
C PRO A 121 4.06 -1.11 21.58
N PRO A 122 2.76 -0.85 21.76
CA PRO A 122 1.89 -1.75 22.51
C PRO A 122 1.52 -3.02 21.72
N ALA A 123 1.29 -2.90 20.41
CA ALA A 123 0.77 -3.97 19.57
C ALA A 123 1.83 -4.52 18.61
N ILE A 124 2.90 -5.10 19.16
CA ILE A 124 4.05 -5.62 18.38
C ILE A 124 3.64 -6.66 17.33
N PRO A 125 2.77 -7.67 17.62
CA PRO A 125 2.31 -8.61 16.60
C PRO A 125 1.63 -7.93 15.42
N LEU A 126 0.78 -6.94 15.69
CA LEU A 126 0.06 -6.21 14.66
C LEU A 126 1.03 -5.47 13.74
N ILE A 127 2.03 -4.77 14.31
CA ILE A 127 3.06 -4.05 13.56
C ILE A 127 3.89 -5.03 12.71
N PHE A 128 4.35 -6.13 13.31
CA PHE A 128 5.16 -7.16 12.65
C PHE A 128 4.46 -7.77 11.43
N TYR A 129 3.19 -8.16 11.57
CA TYR A 129 2.45 -8.80 10.48
C TYR A 129 1.96 -7.81 9.43
N THR A 130 1.52 -6.61 9.82
CA THR A 130 1.09 -5.59 8.84
C THR A 130 2.26 -5.13 7.97
N PHE A 131 3.47 -5.02 8.52
CA PHE A 131 4.67 -4.75 7.73
C PHE A 131 4.93 -5.84 6.68
N ARG A 132 4.81 -7.12 7.05
CA ARG A 132 5.00 -8.26 6.14
C ARG A 132 3.92 -8.31 5.05
N VAL A 133 2.67 -8.07 5.41
CA VAL A 133 1.58 -7.98 4.43
C VAL A 133 1.81 -6.82 3.47
N MET A 134 2.19 -5.65 3.96
CA MET A 134 2.50 -4.47 3.14
C MET A 134 3.61 -4.77 2.12
N ILE A 135 4.76 -5.26 2.59
CA ILE A 135 5.90 -5.56 1.72
C ILE A 135 5.59 -6.71 0.77
N GLY A 136 4.96 -7.78 1.27
CA GLY A 136 4.56 -8.93 0.47
C GLY A 136 3.63 -8.57 -0.68
N LEU A 137 2.62 -7.72 -0.43
CA LEU A 137 1.73 -7.21 -1.47
C LEU A 137 2.45 -6.29 -2.45
N GLY A 138 3.36 -5.43 -1.97
CA GLY A 138 4.19 -4.57 -2.84
C GLY A 138 5.04 -5.36 -3.83
N PHE A 139 5.74 -6.40 -3.34
CA PHE A 139 6.52 -7.29 -4.20
C PHE A 139 5.64 -8.15 -5.11
N ALA A 140 4.49 -8.65 -4.62
CA ALA A 140 3.54 -9.41 -5.44
C ALA A 140 3.00 -8.57 -6.61
N MET A 141 2.66 -7.30 -6.37
CA MET A 141 2.19 -6.39 -7.42
C MET A 141 3.30 -6.02 -8.40
N THR A 142 4.53 -5.83 -7.92
CA THR A 142 5.71 -5.61 -8.78
C THR A 142 6.00 -6.83 -9.65
N GLY A 143 5.98 -8.02 -9.07
CA GLY A 143 6.13 -9.29 -9.79
C GLY A 143 5.04 -9.48 -10.84
N LEU A 144 3.79 -9.17 -10.51
CA LEU A 144 2.67 -9.20 -11.46
C LEU A 144 2.92 -8.25 -12.65
N ALA A 145 3.42 -7.04 -12.40
CA ALA A 145 3.77 -6.08 -13.43
C ALA A 145 4.89 -6.61 -14.33
N LEU A 146 5.98 -7.10 -13.75
CA LEU A 146 7.15 -7.62 -14.47
C LEU A 146 6.78 -8.83 -15.34
N VAL A 147 6.08 -9.81 -14.78
CA VAL A 147 5.63 -10.99 -15.53
C VAL A 147 4.70 -10.58 -16.66
N SER A 148 3.79 -9.63 -16.41
CA SER A 148 2.92 -9.09 -17.46
C SER A 148 3.71 -8.40 -18.57
N ALA A 149 4.73 -7.61 -18.22
CA ALA A 149 5.60 -6.95 -19.20
C ALA A 149 6.38 -7.94 -20.06
N ILE A 150 6.96 -8.98 -19.44
CA ILE A 150 7.71 -10.03 -20.13
C ILE A 150 6.81 -10.80 -21.10
N VAL A 151 5.62 -11.21 -20.64
CA VAL A 151 4.65 -11.92 -21.48
C VAL A 151 4.20 -11.04 -22.64
N TRP A 152 3.89 -9.76 -22.37
CA TRP A 152 3.50 -8.79 -23.38
C TRP A 152 4.60 -8.60 -24.44
N TRP A 153 5.86 -8.46 -24.01
CA TRP A 153 7.00 -8.30 -24.91
C TRP A 153 7.22 -9.53 -25.78
N ARG A 154 7.15 -10.74 -25.20
CA ARG A 154 7.30 -12.02 -25.93
C ARG A 154 6.17 -12.28 -26.93
N ARG A 155 4.95 -11.85 -26.61
CA ARG A 155 3.75 -12.09 -27.45
C ARG A 155 3.43 -10.94 -28.40
N ARG A 156 4.25 -9.88 -28.46
CA ARG A 156 4.03 -8.71 -29.34
C ARG A 156 3.90 -9.06 -30.83
N LYS A 157 4.47 -10.19 -31.28
CA LYS A 157 4.44 -10.66 -32.67
C LYS A 157 3.27 -11.60 -32.99
N ILE A 158 2.49 -12.00 -31.98
CA ILE A 158 1.35 -12.90 -32.18
C ILE A 158 0.13 -12.04 -32.49
N ALA A 159 -0.51 -12.28 -33.63
CA ALA A 159 -1.69 -11.54 -34.11
C ALA A 159 -3.00 -11.88 -33.37
N ASP A 160 -2.89 -12.40 -32.15
CA ASP A 160 -4.03 -12.78 -31.32
C ASP A 160 -4.38 -11.62 -30.37
N ASP A 161 -5.66 -11.29 -30.28
CA ASP A 161 -6.18 -10.21 -29.45
C ASP A 161 -6.05 -10.49 -27.94
N SER A 162 -5.81 -11.75 -27.57
CA SER A 162 -5.53 -12.18 -26.20
C SER A 162 -4.02 -12.11 -25.85
N ILE A 163 -3.45 -10.91 -25.76
CA ILE A 163 -2.02 -10.71 -25.41
C ILE A 163 -1.63 -11.44 -24.10
N LEU A 164 -2.48 -11.38 -23.07
CA LEU A 164 -2.19 -11.99 -21.77
C LEU A 164 -2.99 -13.28 -21.56
N PRO A 165 -2.38 -14.33 -20.97
CA PRO A 165 -3.08 -15.56 -20.66
C PRO A 165 -4.13 -15.37 -19.56
N VAL A 166 -5.18 -16.19 -19.58
CA VAL A 166 -6.33 -16.13 -18.65
C VAL A 166 -5.91 -16.13 -17.18
N TRP A 167 -4.90 -16.91 -16.80
CA TRP A 167 -4.42 -16.96 -15.41
C TRP A 167 -3.88 -15.60 -14.96
N LEU A 168 -3.17 -14.89 -15.84
CA LEU A 168 -2.56 -13.61 -15.52
C LEU A 168 -3.64 -12.52 -15.42
N LEU A 169 -4.65 -12.56 -16.29
CA LEU A 169 -5.82 -11.70 -16.17
C LEU A 169 -6.56 -11.95 -14.84
N LYS A 170 -6.70 -13.20 -14.39
CA LYS A 170 -7.24 -13.51 -13.05
C LYS A 170 -6.39 -12.91 -11.94
N CYS A 171 -5.06 -12.97 -12.02
CA CYS A 171 -4.17 -12.31 -11.05
C CYS A 171 -4.38 -10.79 -11.01
N TRP A 172 -4.57 -10.13 -12.16
CA TRP A 172 -4.91 -8.70 -12.20
C TRP A 172 -6.23 -8.38 -11.51
N VAL A 173 -7.25 -9.25 -11.61
CA VAL A 173 -8.51 -9.10 -10.88
C VAL A 173 -8.30 -9.25 -9.37
N VAL A 174 -7.54 -10.25 -8.93
CA VAL A 174 -7.22 -10.43 -7.50
C VAL A 174 -6.36 -9.27 -6.96
N ALA A 175 -5.61 -8.58 -7.82
CA ALA A 175 -4.82 -7.40 -7.45
C ALA A 175 -5.67 -6.12 -7.23
N ILE A 176 -6.98 -6.15 -7.46
CA ILE A 176 -7.86 -4.98 -7.23
C ILE A 176 -7.79 -4.47 -5.78
N PRO A 177 -8.05 -5.29 -4.74
CA PRO A 177 -7.99 -4.85 -3.34
C PRO A 177 -6.57 -4.72 -2.79
N MET A 178 -5.57 -5.37 -3.39
CA MET A 178 -4.22 -5.46 -2.83
C MET A 178 -3.59 -4.10 -2.53
N GLY A 179 -3.75 -3.13 -3.44
CA GLY A 179 -3.21 -1.77 -3.25
C GLY A 179 -3.79 -1.09 -2.01
N TYR A 180 -5.10 -1.19 -1.80
CA TYR A 180 -5.76 -0.63 -0.62
C TYR A 180 -5.28 -1.32 0.67
N ILE A 181 -5.21 -2.65 0.68
CA ILE A 181 -4.74 -3.42 1.83
C ILE A 181 -3.30 -3.05 2.19
N ALA A 182 -2.41 -2.94 1.19
CA ALA A 182 -1.02 -2.55 1.40
C ALA A 182 -0.92 -1.12 1.98
N THR A 183 -1.73 -0.18 1.50
CA THR A 183 -1.80 1.18 2.02
C THR A 183 -2.27 1.21 3.48
N GLU A 184 -3.35 0.51 3.82
CA GLU A 184 -3.85 0.44 5.20
C GLU A 184 -2.84 -0.21 6.14
N CYS A 185 -2.18 -1.30 5.70
CA CYS A 185 -1.12 -1.93 6.47
C CYS A 185 0.04 -0.96 6.73
N GLY A 186 0.45 -0.16 5.73
CA GLY A 186 1.49 0.85 5.90
C GLY A 186 1.11 1.95 6.90
N TRP A 187 -0.15 2.39 6.90
CA TRP A 187 -0.67 3.32 7.90
C TRP A 187 -0.67 2.71 9.30
N VAL A 188 -1.08 1.46 9.45
CA VAL A 188 -1.03 0.75 10.74
C VAL A 188 0.41 0.67 11.26
N VAL A 189 1.37 0.25 10.43
CA VAL A 189 2.79 0.22 10.82
C VAL A 189 3.27 1.60 11.27
N ARG A 190 2.91 2.66 10.53
CA ARG A 190 3.34 4.03 10.82
C ARG A 190 2.76 4.56 12.13
N GLU A 191 1.44 4.46 12.29
CA GLU A 191 0.68 5.10 13.37
C GLU A 191 0.67 4.25 14.64
N VAL A 192 0.38 2.95 14.55
CA VAL A 192 0.41 2.06 15.72
C VAL A 192 1.84 1.88 16.21
N GLY A 193 2.81 1.79 15.29
CA GLY A 193 4.22 1.74 15.66
C GLY A 193 4.74 3.02 16.34
N ARG A 194 4.04 4.17 16.20
CA ARG A 194 4.40 5.42 16.89
C ARG A 194 3.87 5.47 18.32
N GLN A 195 2.81 4.72 18.63
CA GLN A 195 2.29 4.63 20.00
C GLN A 195 3.41 4.17 20.94
N PRO A 196 3.55 4.78 22.12
CA PRO A 196 2.60 5.64 22.84
C PRO A 196 2.74 7.16 22.54
N TRP A 197 3.47 7.55 21.50
CA TRP A 197 3.81 8.95 21.25
C TRP A 197 2.85 9.62 20.26
N ALA A 198 2.29 10.77 20.64
CA ALA A 198 1.64 11.70 19.71
C ALA A 198 2.70 12.47 18.93
N VAL A 199 3.68 13.02 19.64
CA VAL A 199 4.92 13.58 19.10
C VAL A 199 6.07 12.78 19.68
N TYR A 200 6.83 12.09 18.83
CA TYR A 200 7.85 11.14 19.24
C TYR A 200 8.87 11.77 20.20
N GLY A 201 9.04 11.16 21.38
CA GLY A 201 9.95 11.63 22.43
C GLY A 201 9.54 12.90 23.17
N LEU A 202 8.41 13.55 22.81
CA LEU A 202 8.00 14.85 23.35
C LEU A 202 6.63 14.81 24.03
N LEU A 203 5.62 14.20 23.38
CA LEU A 203 4.24 14.20 23.87
C LEU A 203 3.63 12.80 23.76
N ARG A 204 3.20 12.24 24.89
CA ARG A 204 2.45 10.98 24.93
C ARG A 204 1.00 11.17 24.50
N THR A 205 0.41 10.14 23.92
CA THR A 205 -0.98 10.16 23.46
C THR A 205 -1.97 10.35 24.60
N GLU A 206 -1.68 9.84 25.80
CA GLU A 206 -2.52 10.04 26.99
C GLU A 206 -2.66 11.52 27.40
N HIS A 207 -1.65 12.35 27.14
CA HIS A 207 -1.66 13.78 27.44
C HIS A 207 -2.17 14.63 26.28
N ALA A 208 -2.37 14.05 25.09
CA ALA A 208 -2.82 14.75 23.90
C ALA A 208 -4.35 14.73 23.72
N VAL A 209 -5.09 14.00 24.56
CA VAL A 209 -6.55 13.83 24.47
C VAL A 209 -7.27 14.98 25.19
N SER A 210 -8.32 15.51 24.56
CA SER A 210 -9.17 16.54 25.17
C SER A 210 -10.05 15.99 26.29
N HIS A 211 -10.32 16.81 27.31
CA HIS A 211 -11.21 16.46 28.43
C HIS A 211 -12.69 16.54 28.02
N LEU A 212 -13.16 15.52 27.31
CA LEU A 212 -14.57 15.38 26.90
C LEU A 212 -15.20 14.14 27.54
N PRO A 213 -16.51 14.16 27.84
CA PRO A 213 -17.22 12.97 28.28
C PRO A 213 -17.11 11.84 27.25
N ALA A 214 -16.85 10.62 27.71
CA ALA A 214 -16.74 9.44 26.84
C ALA A 214 -18.00 9.24 25.97
N THR A 215 -19.17 9.60 26.49
CA THR A 215 -20.45 9.55 25.77
C THR A 215 -20.48 10.47 24.55
N ALA A 216 -19.90 11.67 24.64
CA ALA A 216 -19.84 12.59 23.52
C ALA A 216 -18.95 12.05 22.38
N VAL A 217 -17.79 11.49 22.75
CA VAL A 217 -16.86 10.85 21.80
C VAL A 217 -17.48 9.60 21.17
N ALA A 218 -18.13 8.75 21.97
CA ALA A 218 -18.80 7.56 21.46
C ALA A 218 -19.95 7.92 20.51
N THR A 219 -20.73 8.95 20.84
CA THR A 219 -21.85 9.41 19.99
C THR A 219 -21.35 9.92 18.64
N SER A 220 -20.31 10.77 18.64
CA SER A 220 -19.75 11.28 17.38
C SER A 220 -19.08 10.16 16.57
N LEU A 221 -18.38 9.22 17.21
CA LEU A 221 -17.79 8.06 16.56
C LEU A 221 -18.86 7.19 15.88
N VAL A 222 -19.94 6.86 16.58
CA VAL A 222 -21.06 6.09 16.00
C VAL A 222 -21.68 6.83 14.81
N LEU A 223 -21.86 8.15 14.92
CA LEU A 223 -22.38 8.97 13.83
C LEU A 223 -21.45 8.93 12.61
N PHE A 224 -20.14 9.12 12.79
CA PHE A 224 -19.16 9.03 11.70
C PHE A 224 -19.13 7.64 11.07
N VAL A 225 -19.14 6.58 11.88
CA VAL A 225 -19.19 5.19 11.38
C VAL A 225 -20.46 4.97 10.56
N ALA A 226 -21.62 5.41 11.04
CA ALA A 226 -22.89 5.27 10.33
C ALA A 226 -22.88 6.01 8.98
N ILE A 227 -22.46 7.28 8.98
CA ILE A 227 -22.39 8.10 7.77
C ILE A 227 -21.39 7.52 6.77
N TYR A 228 -20.18 7.17 7.21
CA TYR A 228 -19.15 6.62 6.31
C TYR A 228 -19.52 5.23 5.77
N THR A 229 -20.20 4.41 6.56
CA THR A 229 -20.72 3.12 6.08
C THR A 229 -21.82 3.32 5.04
N LEU A 230 -22.73 4.28 5.26
CA LEU A 230 -23.75 4.64 4.27
C LEU A 230 -23.12 5.15 2.97
N LEU A 231 -22.16 6.07 3.05
CA LEU A 231 -21.45 6.62 1.89
C LEU A 231 -20.69 5.53 1.14
N LEU A 232 -20.01 4.63 1.84
CA LEU A 232 -19.32 3.49 1.24
C LEU A 232 -20.32 2.56 0.55
N GLY A 233 -21.46 2.26 1.17
CA GLY A 233 -22.52 1.45 0.58
C GLY A 233 -23.06 2.06 -0.72
N LEU A 234 -23.38 3.36 -0.70
CA LEU A 234 -23.82 4.10 -1.89
C LEU A 234 -22.75 4.10 -2.98
N PHE A 235 -21.49 4.38 -2.63
CA PHE A 235 -20.37 4.33 -3.55
C PHE A 235 -20.26 2.96 -4.23
N LEU A 236 -20.31 1.86 -3.46
CA LEU A 236 -20.24 0.50 -4.01
C LEU A 236 -21.43 0.17 -4.91
N LEU A 237 -22.64 0.63 -4.57
CA LEU A 237 -23.83 0.49 -5.40
C LEU A 237 -23.68 1.23 -6.74
N PHE A 238 -23.25 2.49 -6.72
CA PHE A 238 -23.01 3.28 -7.92
C PHE A 238 -21.87 2.72 -8.76
N ALA A 239 -20.74 2.37 -8.13
CA ALA A 239 -19.61 1.75 -8.79
C ALA A 239 -20.02 0.45 -9.48
N ARG A 240 -20.73 -0.45 -8.78
CA ARG A 240 -21.28 -1.68 -9.36
C ARG A 240 -22.18 -1.37 -10.56
N ARG A 241 -23.11 -0.41 -10.43
CA ARG A 241 -24.03 -0.05 -11.51
C ARG A 241 -23.27 0.43 -12.75
N ILE A 242 -22.28 1.30 -12.58
CA ILE A 242 -21.43 1.81 -13.67
C ILE A 242 -20.63 0.67 -14.31
N PHE A 243 -20.02 -0.20 -13.50
CA PHE A 243 -19.25 -1.34 -14.01
C PHE A 243 -20.12 -2.38 -14.74
N MET A 244 -21.37 -2.59 -14.33
CA MET A 244 -22.26 -3.52 -15.04
C MET A 244 -22.75 -2.98 -16.38
N ASN A 245 -23.01 -1.68 -16.45
CA ASN A 245 -23.46 -1.02 -17.68
C ASN A 245 -22.33 -0.90 -18.72
N GLY A 246 -21.08 -0.74 -18.26
CA GLY A 246 -19.95 -0.53 -19.16
C GLY A 246 -19.90 0.88 -19.76
N PRO A 247 -18.83 1.21 -20.49
CA PRO A 247 -18.70 2.52 -21.13
C PRO A 247 -19.63 2.62 -22.35
N ASP A 248 -20.33 3.75 -22.49
CA ASP A 248 -21.09 4.07 -23.71
C ASP A 248 -20.13 4.56 -24.80
N ILE A 249 -19.80 3.67 -25.74
CA ILE A 249 -18.85 3.94 -26.83
C ILE A 249 -19.46 4.90 -27.86
N ASN A 250 -20.79 4.97 -27.94
CA ASN A 250 -21.49 5.76 -28.94
C ASN A 250 -21.87 7.16 -28.43
N GLN A 251 -21.54 7.48 -27.17
CA GLN A 251 -21.78 8.78 -26.60
C GLN A 251 -20.93 9.84 -27.32
N GLN A 252 -21.58 10.71 -28.09
CA GLN A 252 -20.93 11.85 -28.70
C GLN A 252 -20.46 12.79 -27.59
N LEU A 253 -19.14 12.95 -27.46
CA LEU A 253 -18.57 13.97 -26.59
C LEU A 253 -19.07 15.34 -27.06
N PRO A 254 -19.44 16.26 -26.15
CA PRO A 254 -19.72 17.63 -26.54
C PRO A 254 -18.45 18.19 -27.18
N MET A 255 -18.42 18.23 -28.52
CA MET A 255 -17.36 18.89 -29.27
C MET A 255 -17.33 20.34 -28.81
N TYR A 256 -16.18 20.79 -28.32
CA TYR A 256 -15.92 22.21 -28.12
C TYR A 256 -16.23 22.91 -29.44
N ALA A 257 -17.32 23.68 -29.48
CA ALA A 257 -17.66 24.46 -30.67
C ALA A 257 -16.43 25.33 -30.98
N PRO A 258 -15.83 25.22 -32.18
CA PRO A 258 -14.70 26.07 -32.52
C PRO A 258 -15.18 27.51 -32.35
N ILE A 259 -14.43 28.31 -31.59
CA ILE A 259 -14.70 29.75 -31.46
C ILE A 259 -14.78 30.29 -32.88
N SER A 260 -15.98 30.65 -33.33
CA SER A 260 -16.15 31.31 -34.61
C SER A 260 -15.33 32.58 -34.53
N ASN A 261 -14.33 32.73 -35.40
CA ASN A 261 -13.58 33.97 -35.53
C ASN A 261 -14.57 35.09 -35.90
N THR A 262 -15.13 35.77 -34.90
CA THR A 262 -15.89 37.01 -35.08
C THR A 262 -14.90 38.12 -35.40
N ASN A 263 -14.43 38.13 -36.64
CA ASN A 263 -13.83 39.31 -37.28
C ASN A 263 -14.90 40.26 -37.84
N THR A 264 -16.17 40.13 -37.43
CA THR A 264 -17.29 40.91 -37.96
C THR A 264 -17.67 42.14 -37.12
N LEU A 265 -16.85 42.56 -36.14
CA LEU A 265 -17.17 43.73 -35.28
C LEU A 265 -16.42 45.02 -35.61
N LEU A 266 -15.74 45.13 -36.76
CA LEU A 266 -15.05 46.37 -37.17
C LEU A 266 -15.44 46.92 -38.55
N GLU A 267 -16.58 46.51 -39.12
CA GLU A 267 -16.99 46.97 -40.47
C GLU A 267 -18.29 47.79 -40.51
N ASN A 268 -18.76 48.32 -39.37
CA ASN A 268 -19.84 49.31 -39.37
C ASN A 268 -19.69 50.29 -38.22
N LYS A 269 -18.79 51.27 -38.42
CA LYS A 269 -18.80 52.55 -37.72
C LYS A 269 -18.26 53.61 -38.69
N ASP A 270 -19.07 53.88 -39.71
CA ASP A 270 -19.10 55.18 -40.38
C ASP A 270 -20.29 55.98 -39.80
#